data_AF-A0A1M5VZ73-F1
#
_entry.id   AF-A0A1M5VZ73-F1
#
_cell.length_a   1.000
_cell.length_b   1.000
_cell.length_c   1.000
_cell.angle_alpha   90.00
_cell.angle_beta   90.00
_cell.angle_gamma   90.00
#
_symmetry.space_group_name_H-M   'P 1'
#
loop_
_entity.id
_entity.type
_entity.pdbx_description
1 polymer ?
#
loop_
_entity_poly.entity_id
_entity_poly.type
_entity_poly.pdbx_seq_one_letter_code
_entity_poly.pdbx_strand_id
1 'polypeptide(L)'
;MDTRGAATNVSYNIDYNVLEVVENEEKYIGLVEFIVDVKAKIKKAILFKVSLKMEGVFIGNAKKLDFKHFNDLLELNGIALYLI
;
A
#
# COMPACT_ATOMS: atom_id res chain seq x y z
N MET A 1 -4.48 32.08 -13.48
CA MET A 1 -3.79 32.42 -12.21
C MET A 1 -2.32 32.18 -12.44
N ASP A 2 -1.47 33.18 -12.23
CA ASP A 2 -0.01 33.00 -12.24
C ASP A 2 0.42 32.44 -10.88
N THR A 3 0.98 31.24 -10.86
CA THR A 3 1.39 30.52 -9.64
C THR A 3 2.91 30.47 -9.47
N ARG A 4 3.66 31.19 -10.30
CA ARG A 4 5.13 31.23 -10.23
C ARG A 4 5.58 31.79 -8.86
N GLY A 5 6.43 31.04 -8.15
CA GLY A 5 6.93 31.39 -6.82
C GLY A 5 6.00 31.07 -5.64
N ALA A 6 4.80 30.51 -5.88
CA ALA A 6 3.90 30.11 -4.80
C ALA A 6 4.32 28.76 -4.20
N ALA A 7 4.39 28.68 -2.86
CA ALA A 7 4.63 27.43 -2.16
C ALA A 7 3.50 26.43 -2.42
N THR A 8 3.87 25.24 -2.90
CA THR A 8 2.96 24.13 -3.12
C THR A 8 3.00 23.23 -1.90
N ASN A 9 1.83 22.85 -1.40
CA ASN A 9 1.69 21.84 -0.36
C ASN A 9 1.34 20.51 -1.04
N VAL A 10 2.19 19.51 -0.86
CA VAL A 10 1.95 18.14 -1.32
C VAL A 10 1.71 17.28 -0.10
N SER A 11 0.55 16.62 -0.06
CA SER A 11 0.20 15.63 0.96
C SER A 11 0.17 14.24 0.34
N TYR A 12 0.70 13.27 1.07
CA TYR A 12 0.68 11.85 0.73
C TYR A 12 -0.16 11.13 1.78
N ASN A 13 -1.06 10.26 1.34
CA ASN A 13 -1.74 9.29 2.18
C ASN A 13 -1.45 7.91 1.60
N ILE A 14 -0.81 7.07 2.40
CA ILE A 14 -0.37 5.73 2.02
C ILE A 14 -1.02 4.77 3.01
N ASP A 15 -1.71 3.78 2.47
CA ASP A 15 -2.46 2.80 3.24
C ASP A 15 -2.42 1.43 2.55
N TYR A 16 -2.86 0.39 3.23
CA TYR A 16 -2.99 -0.94 2.67
C TYR A 16 -4.18 -1.69 3.28
N ASN A 17 -4.73 -2.62 2.51
CA ASN A 17 -5.73 -3.57 2.97
C ASN A 17 -5.21 -4.99 2.75
N VAL A 18 -5.36 -5.85 3.75
CA VAL A 18 -5.30 -7.31 3.51
C VAL A 18 -6.68 -7.72 3.00
N LEU A 19 -6.77 -8.07 1.73
CA LEU A 19 -8.04 -8.42 1.08
C LEU A 19 -8.44 -9.86 1.38
N GLU A 20 -7.47 -10.77 1.37
CA GLU A 20 -7.71 -12.19 1.58
C GLU A 20 -6.46 -12.87 2.13
N VAL A 21 -6.67 -13.86 3.01
CA VAL A 21 -5.64 -14.81 3.40
C VAL A 21 -6.24 -16.20 3.37
N VAL A 22 -5.63 -17.09 2.58
CA VAL A 22 -6.03 -18.49 2.42
C VAL A 22 -4.95 -19.40 2.96
N GLU A 23 -5.36 -20.34 3.80
CA GLU A 23 -4.53 -21.45 4.26
C GLU A 23 -4.90 -22.73 3.50
N ASN A 24 -3.91 -23.34 2.85
CA ASN A 24 -4.01 -24.66 2.25
C ASN A 24 -2.87 -25.55 2.77
N GLU A 25 -3.01 -26.87 2.66
CA GLU A 25 -2.03 -27.84 3.19
C GLU A 25 -0.59 -27.63 2.67
N GLU A 26 -0.43 -27.11 1.46
CA GLU A 26 0.88 -26.93 0.83
C GLU A 26 1.42 -25.49 0.89
N LYS A 27 0.53 -24.51 1.01
CA LYS A 27 0.88 -23.09 0.88
C LYS A 27 -0.14 -22.17 1.53
N TYR A 28 0.34 -20.99 1.89
CA TYR A 28 -0.49 -19.85 2.24
C TYR A 28 -0.51 -18.86 1.08
N ILE A 29 -1.65 -18.20 0.87
CA ILE A 29 -1.81 -17.17 -0.14
C ILE A 29 -2.38 -15.94 0.55
N GLY A 30 -1.71 -14.80 0.39
CA GLY A 30 -2.15 -13.51 0.90
C GLY A 30 -2.34 -12.54 -0.26
N LEU A 31 -3.51 -11.89 -0.32
CA LEU A 31 -3.79 -10.81 -1.26
C LEU A 31 -3.81 -9.49 -0.50
N VAL A 32 -2.98 -8.55 -0.91
CA VAL A 32 -2.88 -7.22 -0.31
C VAL A 32 -3.16 -6.16 -1.36
N GLU A 33 -4.00 -5.19 -1.04
CA GLU A 33 -4.19 -3.95 -1.80
C GLU A 33 -3.34 -2.85 -1.17
N PHE A 34 -2.55 -2.18 -1.97
CA PHE A 34 -1.80 -0.99 -1.58
C PHE A 34 -2.46 0.25 -2.17
N ILE A 35 -2.62 1.29 -1.36
CA ILE A 35 -3.34 2.51 -1.70
C ILE A 35 -2.41 3.71 -1.54
N VAL A 36 -2.29 4.52 -2.60
CA VAL A 36 -1.56 5.79 -2.54
C VAL A 36 -2.43 6.91 -3.07
N ASP A 37 -2.68 7.89 -2.23
CA ASP A 37 -3.29 9.15 -2.58
C ASP A 37 -2.27 10.29 -2.46
N VAL A 38 -1.96 10.92 -3.58
CA VAL A 38 -1.11 12.12 -3.63
C VAL A 38 -1.96 13.32 -4.00
N LYS A 39 -1.86 14.40 -3.23
CA LYS A 39 -2.61 15.63 -3.49
C LYS A 39 -1.71 16.84 -3.38
N ALA A 40 -1.59 17.58 -4.49
CA ALA A 40 -0.89 18.86 -4.51
C ALA A 40 -1.87 20.03 -4.52
N LYS A 41 -1.60 21.04 -3.69
CA LYS A 41 -2.39 22.26 -3.58
C LYS A 41 -1.50 23.49 -3.60
N ILE A 42 -2.01 24.57 -4.18
CA ILE A 42 -1.51 25.93 -3.95
C ILE A 42 -2.64 26.72 -3.29
N LYS A 43 -2.40 27.21 -2.07
CA LYS A 43 -3.44 27.84 -1.23
C LYS A 43 -4.66 26.92 -1.11
N LYS A 44 -5.83 27.33 -1.63
CA LYS A 44 -7.08 26.55 -1.60
C LYS A 44 -7.35 25.77 -2.90
N ALA A 45 -6.54 25.95 -3.94
CA ALA A 45 -6.72 25.29 -5.23
C ALA A 45 -5.97 23.96 -5.27
N ILE A 46 -6.63 22.91 -5.78
CA ILE A 46 -6.00 21.62 -6.07
C ILE A 46 -5.34 21.73 -7.45
N LEU A 47 -4.05 21.39 -7.53
CA LEU A 47 -3.35 21.33 -8.82
C LEU A 47 -3.55 19.99 -9.48
N PHE A 48 -3.28 18.92 -8.73
CA PHE A 48 -3.49 17.56 -9.17
C PHE A 48 -3.81 16.67 -7.98
N LYS A 49 -4.49 15.56 -8.29
CA LYS A 49 -4.68 14.43 -7.40
C LYS A 49 -4.31 13.17 -8.17
N VAL A 50 -3.48 12.34 -7.57
CA VAL A 50 -3.19 10.97 -8.04
C VAL A 50 -3.77 10.01 -7.03
N SER A 51 -4.52 9.02 -7.49
CA SER A 51 -5.03 7.92 -6.68
C SER A 51 -4.62 6.62 -7.36
N LEU A 52 -3.81 5.83 -6.67
CA LEU A 52 -3.27 4.55 -7.13
C LEU A 52 -3.74 3.45 -6.20
N LYS A 53 -4.18 2.34 -6.79
CA LYS A 53 -4.47 1.08 -6.10
C LYS A 53 -3.72 -0.03 -6.81
N MET A 54 -2.97 -0.83 -6.07
CA MET A 54 -2.19 -1.95 -6.60
C MET A 54 -2.45 -3.19 -5.78
N GLU A 55 -2.69 -4.32 -6.43
CA GLU A 55 -2.85 -5.60 -5.76
C GLU A 55 -1.56 -6.43 -5.88
N GLY A 56 -1.17 -7.05 -4.77
CA GLY A 56 -0.02 -7.93 -4.67
C GLY A 56 -0.43 -9.28 -4.08
N VAL A 57 0.02 -10.36 -4.73
CA VAL A 57 -0.17 -11.73 -4.23
C VAL A 57 1.13 -12.21 -3.61
N PHE A 58 1.05 -12.67 -2.36
CA PHE A 58 2.14 -13.25 -1.60
C PHE A 58 1.88 -14.74 -1.40
N ILE A 59 2.90 -15.57 -1.60
CA ILE A 59 2.80 -17.03 -1.47
C ILE A 59 3.79 -17.49 -0.39
N GLY A 60 3.26 -18.08 0.68
CA GLY A 60 4.03 -18.67 1.77
C GLY A 60 4.13 -20.19 1.62
N ASN A 61 5.30 -20.77 1.96
CA ASN A 61 5.49 -22.22 1.97
C ASN A 61 5.15 -22.79 3.36
N ALA A 62 4.06 -23.54 3.47
CA ALA A 62 3.55 -24.08 4.73
C ALA A 62 4.50 -25.08 5.41
N LYS A 63 5.45 -25.67 4.67
CA LYS A 63 6.48 -26.57 5.23
C LYS A 63 7.62 -25.84 5.93
N LYS A 64 7.74 -24.52 5.73
CA LYS A 64 8.87 -23.70 6.23
C LYS A 64 8.43 -22.55 7.13
N LEU A 65 7.13 -22.25 7.15
CA LEU A 65 6.55 -21.10 7.80
C LEU A 65 5.19 -21.54 8.36
N ASP A 66 4.88 -21.18 9.60
CA ASP A 66 3.53 -21.36 10.12
C ASP A 66 2.62 -20.19 9.67
N PHE A 67 1.31 -20.42 9.76
CA PHE A 67 0.33 -19.45 9.28
C PHE A 67 0.40 -18.11 10.03
N LYS A 68 0.70 -18.13 11.33
CA LYS A 68 0.81 -16.89 12.11
C LYS A 68 1.98 -16.04 11.61
N HIS A 69 3.16 -16.64 11.45
CA HIS A 69 4.32 -15.93 10.93
C HIS A 69 4.10 -15.46 9.48
N PHE A 70 3.33 -16.19 8.68
CA PHE A 70 2.93 -15.71 7.35
C PHE A 70 2.09 -14.44 7.42
N ASN A 71 1.09 -14.39 8.31
CA ASN A 71 0.29 -13.18 8.51
C ASN A 71 1.13 -12.01 9.03
N ASP A 72 2.00 -12.25 10.02
CA ASP A 72 2.90 -11.22 10.55
C ASP A 72 3.78 -10.62 9.43
N LEU A 73 4.28 -11.46 8.50
CA LEU A 73 5.04 -11.01 7.34
C LEU A 73 4.18 -10.30 6.27
N LEU A 74 2.92 -10.72 6.10
CA LEU A 74 2.00 -10.09 5.16
C LEU A 74 1.66 -8.65 5.59
N GLU A 75 1.40 -8.44 6.88
CA GLU A 75 1.19 -7.12 7.48
C GLU A 75 2.45 -6.26 7.38
N LEU A 76 3.62 -6.82 7.72
CA LEU A 76 4.88 -6.11 7.58
C LEU A 76 5.14 -5.71 6.12
N ASN A 77 4.83 -6.57 5.15
CA ASN A 77 5.00 -6.25 3.72
C ASN A 77 4.02 -5.18 3.25
N GLY A 78 2.79 -5.16 3.77
CA GLY A 78 1.82 -4.09 3.52
C GLY A 78 2.30 -2.71 3.99
N ILE A 79 3.06 -2.68 5.09
CA ILE A 79 3.62 -1.45 5.67
C ILE A 79 4.99 -1.10 5.05
N ALA A 80 5.90 -2.06 4.91
CA ALA A 80 7.32 -1.79 4.68
C ALA A 80 7.77 -1.91 3.21
N LEU A 81 7.19 -2.83 2.42
CA LEU A 81 7.76 -3.18 1.12
C LEU A 81 7.52 -2.11 0.03
N TYR A 82 6.62 -1.15 0.27
CA TYR A 82 6.31 -0.05 -0.66
C TYR A 82 6.61 1.36 -0.11
N LEU A 83 7.22 1.45 1.09
CA LEU A 83 7.64 2.70 1.73
C LEU A 83 9.17 2.95 1.65
N ILE A 84 9.90 2.17 0.85
CA ILE A 84 11.34 2.33 0.57
C ILE A 84 11.56 2.67 -0.90
#